data_AF-A0A1I4TRY1-F1
#
_entry.id   AF-A0A1I4TRY1-F1
#
_cell.length_a   1.000
_cell.length_b   1.000
_cell.length_c   1.000
_cell.angle_alpha   90.00
_cell.angle_beta   90.00
_cell.angle_gamma   90.00
#
_symmetry.space_group_name_H-M   'P 1'
#
loop_
_entity.id
_entity.type
_entity.pdbx_description
1 polymer ?
#
loop_
_entity_poly.entity_id
_entity_poly.type
_entity_poly.pdbx_seq_one_letter_code
_entity_poly.pdbx_strand_id
1 'polypeptide(L)' 'MEHAKDLKPHEFLAKVLVPEKKTDHICWSCKYFKPVLKGSKFPPADLVGWCKKIHWPFYWCVSEYDVVKSCYAYEKLE' A
#
# COMPACT_ATOMS: atom_id res chain seq x y z
N MET A 1 -8.68 23.21 10.27
CA MET A 1 -8.24 21.81 10.43
C MET A 1 -9.46 20.96 10.11
N GLU A 2 -9.47 20.20 9.02
CA GLU A 2 -10.59 19.31 8.71
C GLU A 2 -10.76 18.29 9.84
N HIS A 3 -11.98 18.11 10.34
CA HIS A 3 -12.23 17.17 11.43
C HIS A 3 -12.19 15.74 10.87
N ALA A 4 -11.63 14.80 11.62
CA ALA A 4 -11.50 13.39 11.21
C ALA A 4 -12.84 12.73 10.79
N LYS A 5 -13.97 13.32 11.20
CA LYS A 5 -15.33 12.86 10.90
C LYS A 5 -15.80 13.21 9.49
N ASP A 6 -15.14 14.16 8.82
CA ASP A 6 -15.53 14.66 7.50
C ASP A 6 -14.81 13.91 6.36
N LEU A 7 -13.85 13.05 6.70
CA LEU A 7 -13.05 12.29 5.76
C LEU A 7 -13.64 10.89 5.55
N LYS A 8 -13.61 10.41 4.30
CA LYS A 8 -13.83 8.99 4.05
C LYS A 8 -12.75 8.18 4.79
N PRO A 9 -13.05 6.96 5.25
CA PRO A 9 -12.08 6.16 6.01
C PRO A 9 -10.71 6.02 5.34
N HIS A 10 -10.63 5.93 4.00
CA HIS A 10 -9.36 5.83 3.29
C HIS A 10 -8.57 7.15 3.28
N GLU A 11 -9.23 8.31 3.24
CA GLU A 11 -8.59 9.63 3.27
C GLU A 11 -8.03 9.92 4.67
N PHE A 12 -8.80 9.55 5.70
CA PHE A 12 -8.32 9.59 7.08
C PHE A 12 -7.09 8.70 7.26
N LEU A 13 -7.17 7.45 6.79
CA LEU A 13 -6.04 6.54 6.83
C LEU A 13 -4.83 7.09 6.06
N ALA A 14 -5.00 7.68 4.88
CA ALA A 14 -3.89 8.28 4.13
C ALA A 14 -3.19 9.43 4.86
N LYS A 15 -3.93 10.19 5.70
CA LYS A 15 -3.36 11.28 6.51
C LYS A 15 -2.59 10.77 7.72
N VAL A 16 -3.02 9.67 8.33
CA VAL A 16 -2.43 9.15 9.58
C VAL A 16 -1.36 8.09 9.30
N LEU A 17 -1.54 7.28 8.26
CA LEU A 17 -0.70 6.15 7.94
C LEU A 17 0.41 6.55 6.98
N VAL A 18 1.60 6.79 7.54
CA VAL A 18 2.80 7.06 6.76
C VAL A 18 3.45 5.73 6.37
N PRO A 19 3.72 5.48 5.08
CA PRO A 19 4.44 4.29 4.66
C PRO A 19 5.91 4.35 5.13
N GLU A 20 6.48 3.20 5.50
CA GLU A 20 7.89 3.08 5.88
C GLU A 20 8.81 3.40 4.70
N LYS A 21 8.40 3.00 3.49
CA LYS A 21 9.16 3.17 2.24
C LYS A 21 8.30 3.80 1.15
N LYS A 22 8.93 4.47 0.19
CA LYS A 22 8.28 4.95 -1.05
C LYS A 22 9.09 4.49 -2.25
N THR A 23 8.39 4.05 -3.29
CA THR A 23 8.96 3.46 -4.50
C THR A 23 8.09 3.82 -5.71
N ASP A 24 8.52 3.48 -6.92
CA ASP A 24 7.82 3.86 -8.16
C ASP A 24 6.78 2.82 -8.62
N HIS A 25 6.26 1.99 -7.72
CA HIS A 25 5.29 0.96 -8.09
C HIS A 25 3.95 1.58 -8.47
N ILE A 26 3.33 1.08 -9.55
CA ILE A 26 1.94 1.43 -9.91
C ILE A 26 0.95 1.10 -8.77
N CYS A 27 1.33 0.15 -7.90
CA CYS A 27 0.57 -0.26 -6.73
C CYS A 27 0.22 0.88 -5.77
N TRP A 28 1.03 1.95 -5.70
CA TRP A 28 0.74 3.10 -4.82
C TRP A 28 -0.59 3.78 -5.12
N SER A 29 -1.02 3.72 -6.36
CA SER A 29 -2.30 4.26 -6.83
C SER A 29 -3.38 3.18 -6.96
N CYS A 30 -3.17 2.01 -6.37
CA CYS A 30 -4.08 0.85 -6.46
C CYS A 30 -4.91 0.70 -5.18
N LYS A 31 -6.22 0.48 -5.32
CA LYS A 31 -7.15 0.34 -4.19
C LYS A 31 -6.87 -0.88 -3.28
N TYR A 32 -6.13 -1.87 -3.79
CA TYR A 32 -5.83 -3.10 -3.06
C TYR A 32 -4.47 -3.10 -2.39
N PHE A 33 -3.63 -2.10 -2.65
CA PHE A 33 -2.30 -2.05 -2.08
C PHE A 33 -2.37 -1.63 -0.61
N LYS A 34 -1.61 -2.33 0.22
CA LYS A 34 -1.42 -1.99 1.63
C LYS A 34 0.08 -1.80 1.86
N PRO A 35 0.55 -0.56 2.10
CA PRO A 35 1.96 -0.34 2.38
C PRO A 35 2.30 -0.85 3.78
N VAL A 36 3.57 -1.24 3.95
CA VAL A 36 4.18 -1.39 5.27
C VAL A 36 4.21 -0.01 5.93
N LEU A 37 3.70 0.07 7.16
CA LEU A 37 3.57 1.32 7.90
C LEU A 37 4.83 1.63 8.70
N LYS A 38 5.13 2.92 8.86
CA LYS A 38 6.27 3.37 9.64
C LYS A 38 6.22 2.81 11.07
N GLY A 39 7.31 2.20 11.53
CA GLY A 39 7.40 1.62 12.89
C GLY A 39 6.78 0.22 13.03
N SER A 40 6.50 -0.46 11.91
CA SER A 40 6.13 -1.88 11.92
C SER A 40 7.29 -2.72 12.45
N LYS A 41 7.04 -3.61 13.43
CA LYS A 41 8.11 -4.36 14.14
C LYS A 41 8.72 -5.52 13.35
N PHE A 42 7.98 -6.13 12.42
CA PHE A 42 8.40 -7.34 11.72
C PHE A 42 8.05 -7.41 10.22
N PRO A 43 8.18 -6.33 9.42
CA PRO A 43 8.21 -6.50 7.97
C PRO A 43 9.56 -7.09 7.53
N PRO A 44 9.60 -7.98 6.52
CA PRO A 44 10.84 -8.27 5.81
C PRO A 44 11.51 -6.97 5.35
N ALA A 45 12.85 -6.95 5.40
CA ALA A 45 13.61 -5.72 5.20
C ALA A 45 13.39 -5.09 3.82
N ASP A 46 12.96 -5.86 2.83
CA ASP A 46 12.74 -5.43 1.43
C ASP A 46 11.27 -5.19 1.10
N LEU A 47 10.34 -5.47 2.02
CA LEU A 47 8.91 -5.39 1.76
C LEU A 47 8.41 -3.94 1.79
N VAL A 48 7.80 -3.48 0.69
CA VAL A 48 7.13 -2.17 0.60
C VAL A 48 5.67 -2.27 1.01
N GLY A 49 5.04 -3.40 0.76
CA GLY A 49 3.63 -3.64 1.05
C GLY A 49 3.13 -4.95 0.49
N TRP A 50 1.82 -5.14 0.47
CA TRP A 50 1.20 -6.32 -0.08
C TRP A 50 -0.06 -6.00 -0.86
N CYS A 51 -0.35 -6.81 -1.87
CA CYS A 51 -1.58 -6.74 -2.64
C CYS A 51 -2.65 -7.62 -1.98
N LYS A 52 -3.79 -7.01 -1.63
CA LYS A 52 -4.94 -7.76 -1.09
C LYS A 52 -5.74 -8.55 -2.15
N LYS A 53 -5.50 -8.31 -3.43
CA LYS A 53 -6.25 -8.94 -4.54
C LYS A 53 -5.57 -10.20 -5.09
N ILE A 54 -4.24 -10.25 -5.10
CA ILE A 54 -3.46 -11.41 -5.57
C ILE A 54 -3.00 -12.17 -4.33
N HIS A 55 -3.51 -13.39 -4.08
CA HIS A 55 -3.48 -14.00 -2.74
C HIS A 55 -2.85 -15.40 -2.60
N TRP A 56 -2.27 -16.01 -3.64
CA TRP A 56 -1.96 -17.44 -3.55
C TRP A 56 -0.46 -17.75 -3.33
N PRO A 57 -0.07 -18.48 -2.26
CA PRO A 57 -0.84 -18.89 -1.06
C PRO A 57 -0.90 -17.79 0.03
N PHE A 58 -0.24 -16.64 -0.19
CA PHE A 58 -0.26 -15.47 0.67
C PHE A 58 -0.59 -14.22 -0.15
N TYR A 59 -0.89 -13.10 0.52
CA TYR A 59 -0.91 -11.81 -0.18
C TYR A 59 0.38 -11.61 -0.96
N TRP A 60 0.26 -11.17 -2.21
CA TRP A 60 1.42 -10.89 -3.05
C TRP A 60 2.25 -9.78 -2.42
N CYS A 61 3.41 -10.16 -1.91
CA CYS A 61 4.40 -9.26 -1.34
C CYS A 61 5.01 -8.40 -2.44
N VAL A 62 5.00 -7.09 -2.23
CA VAL A 62 5.59 -6.13 -3.15
C VAL A 62 6.96 -5.74 -2.59
N SER A 63 8.01 -6.27 -3.20
CA SER A 63 9.40 -5.94 -2.85
C SER A 63 9.77 -4.53 -3.34
N GLU A 64 10.77 -3.91 -2.73
CA GLU A 64 11.33 -2.63 -3.16
C GLU A 64 12.19 -2.73 -4.42
N TYR A 65 12.72 -3.91 -4.70
CA TYR A 65 13.66 -4.13 -5.80
C TYR A 65 12.94 -4.35 -7.15
N ASP A 66 11.82 -5.06 -7.13
CA ASP A 66 11.07 -5.43 -8.33
C ASP A 66 9.93 -4.43 -8.62
N VAL A 67 10.31 -3.26 -9.15
CA VAL A 67 9.36 -2.17 -9.42
C VAL A 67 8.29 -2.57 -10.44
N VAL A 68 7.07 -2.77 -9.96
CA VAL A 68 5.90 -3.11 -10.77
C VAL A 68 5.41 -1.88 -11.52
N LYS A 69 5.68 -1.83 -12.84
CA LYS A 69 5.25 -0.71 -13.71
C LYS A 69 3.84 -0.90 -14.29
N SER A 70 3.37 -2.15 -14.43
CA SER A 70 2.03 -2.49 -14.90
C SER A 70 1.52 -3.76 -14.20
N CYS A 71 0.20 -3.87 -13.99
CA CYS A 71 -0.40 -5.01 -13.29
C CYS A 71 -1.80 -5.31 -13.83
N TYR A 72 -2.07 -6.57 -14.18
CA TYR A 72 -3.35 -7.02 -14.73
C TYR A 72 -4.52 -6.89 -13.73
N ALA A 73 -4.21 -6.89 -12.43
CA ALA A 73 -5.19 -6.79 -11.36
C ALA A 73 -5.37 -5.35 -10.85
N TYR A 74 -4.69 -4.37 -11.46
CA TYR A 74 -4.70 -2.97 -11.03
C TYR A 74 -6.10 -2.36 -11.11
N GLU A 75 -6.48 -1.66 -10.04
CA GLU A 75 -7.70 -0.85 -10.01
C GLU A 75 -7.38 0.45 -9.28
N LYS A 76 -7.66 1.57 -9.94
CA LYS A 76 -7.32 2.91 -9.44
C LYS A 76 -8.05 3.20 -8.13
N LEU A 77 -7.36 3.84 -7.21
CA LEU A 77 -7.97 4.42 -6.01
C LEU A 77 -8.85 5.61 -6.45
N GLU A 78 -10.15 5.53 -6.18
CA GLU A 78 -11.15 6.59 -6.46
C GLU A 78 -11.11 7.72 -5.43
#